data_AF-A0AB34KF53-F1
#
_entry.id   AF-A0AB34KF53-F1
#
_cell.length_a   1.000
_cell.length_b   1.000
_cell.length_c   1.000
_cell.angle_alpha   90.00
_cell.angle_beta   90.00
_cell.angle_gamma   90.00
#
_symmetry.space_group_name_H-M   'P 1'
#
loop_
_entity.id
_entity.type
_entity.pdbx_description
1 polymer ?
#
loop_
_entity_poly.entity_id
_entity_poly.type
_entity_poly.pdbx_seq_one_letter_code
_entity_poly.pdbx_strand_id
1 'polypeptide(L)'
;MSFWDRYLAPGDLRARRQALAPPLPLEKPAQTEEQLRRAQIKPSVTSAALERIDPARRARRQNALFFGGLGFTMLSAWVTRRALIRKRLPTPTTFTPSNTPIPKPEAGLDAAQALALATMNTVSVFMTAIGAGFIYFDIADVEDLREKVRRGVGFDVYGGESEADQELENWVAEILSRKDGYGNIKDEIVDKLMEMEKKEQAKADANALVGRK
;
A
#
# COMPACT_ATOMS: atom_id res chain seq x y z
N MET A 1 3.69 -25.66 -20.00
CA MET A 1 3.07 -24.50 -19.31
C MET A 1 4.17 -23.78 -18.55
N SER A 2 4.40 -22.49 -18.83
CA SER A 2 5.46 -21.73 -18.19
C SER A 2 5.07 -21.33 -16.76
N PHE A 3 6.06 -21.05 -15.90
CA PHE A 3 5.82 -20.46 -14.57
C PHE A 3 5.03 -19.15 -14.67
N TRP A 4 5.31 -18.38 -15.72
CA TRP A 4 4.61 -17.14 -16.05
C TRP A 4 3.11 -17.37 -16.31
N ASP A 5 2.75 -18.38 -17.10
CA ASP A 5 1.33 -18.70 -17.38
C ASP A 5 0.55 -19.15 -16.15
N ARG A 6 1.24 -19.76 -15.19
CA ARG A 6 0.59 -20.34 -14.00
C ARG A 6 0.33 -19.32 -12.90
N TYR A 7 1.18 -18.30 -12.76
CA TYR A 7 1.16 -17.40 -11.60
C TYR A 7 1.05 -15.91 -11.95
N LEU A 8 1.44 -15.50 -13.16
CA LEU A 8 1.61 -14.09 -13.52
C LEU A 8 0.84 -13.67 -14.78
N ALA A 9 0.40 -14.61 -15.62
CA ALA A 9 -0.43 -14.28 -16.77
C ALA A 9 -1.70 -13.54 -16.28
N PRO A 10 -2.03 -12.38 -16.86
CA PRO A 10 -3.30 -11.72 -16.62
C PRO A 10 -4.39 -12.75 -16.85
N GLY A 11 -5.05 -13.17 -15.77
CA GLY A 11 -5.94 -14.33 -15.79
C GLY A 11 -7.01 -14.14 -16.85
N ASP A 12 -6.81 -14.74 -18.02
CA ASP A 12 -7.79 -14.68 -19.08
C ASP A 12 -8.87 -15.70 -18.73
N LEU A 13 -9.80 -15.24 -17.89
CA LEU A 13 -11.01 -15.95 -17.52
C LEU A 13 -11.78 -16.40 -18.78
N ARG A 14 -11.54 -15.79 -19.96
CA ARG A 14 -12.10 -16.21 -21.24
C ARG A 14 -11.59 -17.56 -21.70
N ALA A 15 -10.30 -17.86 -21.52
CA ALA A 15 -9.73 -19.16 -21.91
C ALA A 15 -10.30 -20.31 -21.06
N ARG A 16 -10.53 -20.07 -19.76
CA ARG A 16 -11.23 -21.05 -18.89
C ARG A 16 -12.72 -21.17 -19.22
N ARG A 17 -13.39 -20.07 -19.56
CA ARG A 17 -14.81 -20.07 -19.95
C ARG A 17 -15.04 -20.74 -21.31
N GLN A 18 -14.08 -20.63 -22.23
CA GLN A 18 -14.06 -21.34 -23.52
C GLN A 18 -13.71 -22.82 -23.34
N ALA A 19 -12.80 -23.17 -22.43
CA ALA A 19 -12.48 -24.57 -22.12
C ALA A 19 -13.61 -25.32 -21.38
N LEU A 20 -14.51 -24.59 -20.70
CA LEU A 20 -15.69 -25.15 -20.01
C LEU A 20 -16.97 -25.06 -20.86
N ALA A 21 -16.93 -24.44 -22.04
CA ALA A 21 -18.05 -24.41 -22.96
C ALA A 21 -18.14 -25.75 -23.71
N PRO A 22 -19.26 -26.49 -23.64
CA PRO A 22 -19.43 -27.71 -24.43
C PRO A 22 -19.40 -27.38 -25.93
N PRO A 23 -18.85 -28.26 -26.79
CA PRO A 23 -18.76 -28.01 -28.22
C PRO A 23 -20.16 -27.88 -28.82
N LEU A 24 -20.43 -26.75 -29.47
CA LEU A 24 -21.70 -26.43 -30.12
C LEU A 24 -22.00 -27.44 -31.24
N PRO A 25 -23.17 -28.10 -31.27
CA PRO A 25 -23.70 -28.67 -32.50
C PRO A 25 -24.31 -27.56 -33.35
N LEU A 26 -23.90 -27.49 -34.62
CA LEU A 26 -24.51 -26.67 -35.66
C LEU A 26 -25.97 -27.12 -35.88
N GLU A 27 -26.99 -26.28 -35.56
CA GLU A 27 -28.22 -26.13 -36.38
C GLU A 27 -29.28 -25.14 -35.82
N LYS A 28 -29.81 -24.33 -36.76
CA LYS A 28 -31.14 -23.66 -36.86
C LYS A 28 -31.41 -22.31 -36.15
N PRO A 29 -31.67 -21.21 -36.92
CA PRO A 29 -31.83 -19.84 -36.41
C PRO A 29 -33.29 -19.44 -36.15
N ALA A 30 -33.97 -20.09 -35.20
CA ALA A 30 -35.34 -19.69 -34.82
C ALA A 30 -35.62 -19.64 -33.31
N GLN A 31 -34.69 -20.11 -32.46
CA GLN A 31 -34.86 -20.13 -31.00
C GLN A 31 -34.02 -19.08 -30.26
N THR A 32 -33.28 -18.26 -31.00
CA THR A 32 -32.27 -17.34 -30.46
C THR A 32 -32.87 -16.21 -29.62
N GLU A 33 -34.07 -15.68 -29.97
CA GLU A 33 -34.62 -14.52 -29.30
C GLU A 33 -35.29 -14.83 -27.95
N GLU A 34 -36.01 -15.95 -27.83
CA GLU A 34 -36.62 -16.37 -26.55
C GLU A 34 -35.56 -16.87 -25.55
N GLN A 35 -34.50 -17.51 -26.03
CA GLN A 35 -33.38 -17.96 -25.18
C GLN A 35 -32.52 -16.78 -24.70
N LEU A 36 -32.35 -15.72 -25.49
CA LEU A 36 -31.71 -14.47 -25.05
C LEU A 36 -32.54 -13.76 -23.97
N ARG A 37 -33.87 -13.70 -24.12
CA ARG A 37 -34.77 -13.14 -23.09
C ARG A 37 -34.80 -13.97 -21.80
N ARG A 38 -34.76 -15.31 -21.89
CA ARG A 38 -34.66 -16.18 -20.69
C ARG A 38 -33.28 -16.17 -20.05
N ALA A 39 -32.20 -15.98 -20.81
CA ALA A 39 -30.85 -15.87 -20.27
C ALA A 39 -30.59 -14.54 -19.55
N GLN A 40 -31.38 -13.50 -19.84
CA GLN A 40 -31.24 -12.18 -19.24
C GLN A 40 -31.73 -12.08 -17.78
N ILE A 41 -32.47 -13.08 -17.27
CA ILE A 41 -33.00 -13.11 -15.90
C ILE A 41 -32.13 -13.97 -14.96
N LYS A 42 -30.84 -14.18 -15.27
CA LYS A 42 -29.87 -14.72 -14.30
C LYS A 42 -29.02 -13.60 -13.73
N PRO A 43 -29.24 -13.16 -12.47
CA PRO A 43 -28.27 -12.31 -11.77
C PRO A 43 -27.03 -13.16 -11.47
N SER A 44 -26.14 -13.30 -12.45
CA SER A 44 -24.94 -14.16 -12.37
C SER A 44 -23.63 -13.37 -12.40
N VAL A 45 -23.70 -12.03 -12.42
CA VAL A 45 -22.52 -11.16 -12.35
C VAL A 45 -21.98 -10.99 -10.93
N THR A 46 -22.74 -11.36 -9.89
CA THR A 46 -22.27 -11.27 -8.49
C THR A 46 -21.82 -12.62 -7.93
N SER A 47 -22.32 -13.74 -8.44
CA SER A 47 -22.06 -15.08 -7.89
C SER A 47 -20.81 -15.77 -8.44
N ALA A 48 -20.32 -15.41 -9.64
CA ALA A 48 -19.05 -15.94 -10.16
C ALA A 48 -17.82 -15.41 -9.38
N ALA A 49 -17.95 -14.29 -8.66
CA ALA A 49 -16.92 -13.79 -7.74
C ALA A 49 -16.85 -14.61 -6.43
N LEU A 50 -17.93 -15.30 -6.05
CA LEU A 50 -18.03 -16.07 -4.81
C LEU A 50 -17.51 -17.52 -4.95
N GLU A 51 -17.32 -18.03 -6.16
CA GLU A 51 -16.80 -19.39 -6.41
C GLU A 51 -15.27 -19.43 -6.56
N ARG A 52 -14.53 -18.46 -5.98
CA ARG A 52 -13.10 -18.35 -6.26
C ARG A 52 -12.21 -19.20 -5.34
N ILE A 53 -12.51 -19.30 -4.03
CA ILE A 53 -11.69 -20.05 -3.05
C ILE A 53 -12.55 -20.37 -1.82
N ASP A 54 -12.42 -21.59 -1.27
CA ASP A 54 -12.96 -21.98 0.05
C ASP A 54 -12.58 -20.91 1.11
N PRO A 55 -13.53 -20.34 1.88
CA PRO A 55 -13.26 -19.26 2.83
C PRO A 55 -12.13 -19.59 3.82
N ALA A 56 -12.01 -20.87 4.21
CA ALA A 56 -10.92 -21.31 5.08
C ALA A 56 -9.55 -21.21 4.41
N ARG A 57 -9.47 -21.41 3.09
CA ARG A 57 -8.22 -21.28 2.32
C ARG A 57 -7.89 -19.82 2.02
N ARG A 58 -8.90 -18.97 1.85
CA ARG A 58 -8.76 -17.51 1.74
C ARG A 58 -8.15 -16.91 3.01
N ALA A 59 -8.74 -17.21 4.17
CA ALA A 59 -8.26 -16.73 5.46
C ALA A 59 -6.83 -17.17 5.75
N ARG A 60 -6.46 -18.41 5.40
CA ARG A 60 -5.08 -18.90 5.56
C ARG A 60 -4.06 -18.10 4.75
N ARG A 61 -4.38 -17.71 3.52
CA ARG A 61 -3.47 -16.92 2.67
C ARG A 61 -3.30 -15.51 3.19
N GLN A 62 -4.41 -14.87 3.57
CA GLN A 62 -4.41 -13.52 4.13
C GLN A 62 -3.62 -13.44 5.44
N ASN A 63 -3.81 -14.45 6.31
CA ASN A 63 -3.16 -14.51 7.61
C ASN A 63 -1.68 -14.95 7.55
N ALA A 64 -1.27 -15.69 6.51
CA ALA A 64 0.09 -16.21 6.41
C ALA A 64 1.15 -15.10 6.38
N LEU A 65 0.91 -14.02 5.65
CA LEU A 65 1.86 -12.91 5.55
C LEU A 65 1.95 -12.15 6.88
N PHE A 66 0.80 -11.91 7.52
CA PHE A 66 0.74 -11.22 8.80
C PHE A 66 1.43 -12.03 9.91
N PHE A 67 1.08 -13.31 10.09
CA PHE A 67 1.71 -14.16 11.11
C PHE A 67 3.17 -14.45 10.79
N GLY A 68 3.53 -14.58 9.51
CA GLY A 68 4.92 -14.69 9.08
C GLY A 68 5.73 -13.44 9.45
N GLY A 69 5.20 -12.25 9.15
CA GLY A 69 5.79 -10.98 9.57
C GLY A 69 5.89 -10.84 11.09
N LEU A 70 4.83 -11.19 11.83
CA LEU A 70 4.78 -11.10 13.28
C LEU A 70 5.77 -12.07 13.95
N GLY A 71 5.86 -13.31 13.47
CA GLY A 71 6.87 -14.26 13.92
C GLY A 71 8.29 -13.75 13.63
N PHE A 72 8.52 -13.18 12.44
CA PHE A 72 9.81 -12.63 12.06
C PHE A 72 10.19 -11.37 12.86
N THR A 73 9.24 -10.47 13.14
CA THR A 73 9.49 -9.30 14.02
C THR A 73 9.85 -9.72 15.44
N MET A 74 9.15 -10.71 16.01
CA MET A 74 9.48 -11.25 17.32
C MET A 74 10.89 -11.85 17.34
N LEU A 75 11.25 -12.64 16.32
CA LEU A 75 12.57 -13.23 16.21
C LEU A 75 13.66 -12.15 16.02
N SER A 76 13.41 -11.15 15.16
CA SER A 76 14.31 -10.02 14.94
C SER A 76 14.52 -9.19 16.21
N ALA A 77 13.45 -8.91 16.94
CA ALA A 77 13.49 -8.21 18.22
C ALA A 77 14.26 -9.02 19.27
N TRP A 78 14.09 -10.35 19.30
CA TRP A 78 14.84 -11.23 20.20
C TRP A 78 16.35 -11.22 19.90
N VAL A 79 16.73 -11.31 18.62
CA VAL A 79 18.13 -11.19 18.17
C VAL A 79 18.71 -9.83 18.54
N THR A 80 17.95 -8.75 18.31
CA THR A 80 18.35 -7.39 18.66
C THR A 80 18.55 -7.24 20.16
N ARG A 81 17.62 -7.74 20.98
CA ARG A 81 17.75 -7.75 22.44
C ARG A 81 19.01 -8.48 22.89
N ARG A 82 19.29 -9.65 22.31
CA ARG A 82 20.51 -10.41 22.62
C ARG A 82 21.78 -9.66 22.22
N ALA A 83 21.77 -8.97 21.07
CA ALA A 83 22.90 -8.16 20.63
C ALA A 83 23.14 -6.95 21.55
N LEU A 84 22.07 -6.24 21.92
CA LEU A 84 22.13 -5.09 22.83
C LEU A 84 22.60 -5.47 24.24
N ILE A 85 22.14 -6.60 24.78
CA ILE A 85 22.58 -7.08 26.10
C ILE A 85 24.09 -7.36 26.11
N ARG A 86 24.62 -7.94 25.03
CA ARG A 86 26.07 -8.19 24.90
C ARG A 86 26.91 -6.92 24.82
N LYS A 87 26.34 -5.82 24.32
CA LYS A 87 27.02 -4.53 24.16
C LYS A 87 26.61 -3.48 25.20
N ARG A 88 25.86 -3.88 26.22
CA ARG A 88 25.40 -2.95 27.25
C ARG A 88 26.62 -2.43 28.02
N LEU A 89 26.87 -1.13 27.90
CA LEU A 89 27.88 -0.46 28.72
C LEU A 89 27.52 -0.62 30.20
N PRO A 90 28.50 -0.87 31.08
CA PRO A 90 28.26 -0.94 32.51
C PRO A 90 27.61 0.37 32.96
N THR A 91 26.43 0.27 33.58
CA THR A 91 25.76 1.43 34.15
C THR A 91 26.61 1.92 35.33
N PRO A 92 27.05 3.19 35.36
CA PRO A 92 27.87 3.69 36.45
C PRO A 92 27.09 3.56 37.76
N THR A 93 27.71 2.94 38.76
CA THR A 93 27.13 2.88 40.11
C THR A 93 27.30 4.25 40.78
N THR A 94 26.56 4.50 41.87
CA THR A 94 26.50 5.80 42.56
C THR A 94 27.87 6.38 42.98
N PHE A 95 28.95 5.59 42.93
CA PHE A 95 30.31 5.99 43.28
C PHE A 95 31.40 5.52 42.30
N THR A 96 31.13 5.53 40.98
CA THR A 96 32.19 5.31 39.97
C THR A 96 33.02 6.59 39.73
N PRO A 97 34.37 6.51 39.78
CA PRO A 97 35.23 7.67 39.50
C PRO A 97 35.15 8.08 38.02
N SER A 98 35.13 9.38 37.74
CA SER A 98 34.91 9.91 36.37
C SER A 98 36.04 9.60 35.37
N ASN A 99 37.16 9.04 35.83
CA ASN A 99 38.33 8.74 35.01
C ASN A 99 38.46 7.25 34.66
N THR A 100 37.39 6.45 34.79
CA THR A 100 37.41 5.08 34.28
C THR A 100 37.53 5.09 32.76
N PRO A 101 38.60 4.52 32.17
CA PRO A 101 38.74 4.47 30.72
C PRO A 101 37.63 3.60 30.13
N ILE A 102 36.80 4.21 29.28
CA ILE A 102 35.78 3.51 28.51
C ILE A 102 36.50 2.62 27.48
N PRO A 103 36.11 1.35 27.30
CA PRO A 103 36.69 0.51 26.25
C PRO A 103 36.54 1.19 24.88
N LYS A 104 37.63 1.24 24.10
CA LYS A 104 37.62 1.85 22.77
C LYS A 104 36.61 1.12 21.87
N PRO A 105 35.62 1.82 21.28
CA PRO A 105 34.67 1.19 20.38
C PRO A 105 35.31 0.92 19.01
N GLU A 106 35.13 -0.30 18.50
CA GLU A 106 35.45 -0.66 17.11
C GLU A 106 34.37 -0.08 16.17
N ALA A 107 34.48 1.21 15.85
CA ALA A 107 33.41 2.00 15.23
C ALA A 107 32.87 1.40 13.91
N GLY A 108 33.75 0.88 13.05
CA GLY A 108 33.35 0.33 11.75
C GLY A 108 32.57 -0.98 11.86
N LEU A 109 33.05 -1.91 12.70
CA LEU A 109 32.39 -3.20 12.91
C LEU A 109 31.05 -3.03 13.64
N ASP A 110 31.00 -2.11 14.60
CA ASP A 110 29.78 -1.81 15.35
C ASP A 110 28.72 -1.16 14.46
N ALA A 111 29.12 -0.21 13.60
CA ALA A 111 28.22 0.41 12.63
C ALA A 111 27.63 -0.60 11.63
N ALA A 112 28.45 -1.50 11.08
CA ALA A 112 27.99 -2.54 10.16
C ALA A 112 26.96 -3.47 10.82
N GLN A 113 27.19 -3.84 12.08
CA GLN A 113 26.25 -4.65 12.85
C GLN A 113 24.96 -3.88 13.16
N ALA A 114 25.06 -2.59 13.51
CA ALA A 114 23.90 -1.74 13.74
C ALA A 114 23.04 -1.57 12.48
N LEU A 115 23.65 -1.43 11.31
CA LEU A 115 22.95 -1.39 10.03
C LEU A 115 22.19 -2.69 9.75
N ALA A 116 22.83 -3.84 9.97
CA ALA A 116 22.17 -5.14 9.79
C ALA A 116 20.99 -5.33 10.77
N LEU A 117 21.14 -4.92 12.04
CA LEU A 117 20.07 -4.96 13.02
C LEU A 117 18.92 -4.01 12.66
N ALA A 118 19.23 -2.80 12.20
CA ALA A 118 18.23 -1.81 11.79
C ALA A 118 17.43 -2.31 10.58
N THR A 119 18.12 -2.80 9.55
CA THR A 119 17.47 -3.30 8.33
C THR A 119 16.58 -4.52 8.61
N MET A 120 17.03 -5.50 9.39
CA MET A 120 16.16 -6.62 9.77
C MET A 120 14.92 -6.16 10.55
N ASN A 121 15.08 -5.23 11.50
CA ASN A 121 13.95 -4.72 12.26
C ASN A 121 12.97 -3.93 11.37
N THR A 122 13.44 -3.01 10.53
CA THR A 122 12.56 -2.24 9.63
C THR A 122 11.85 -3.12 8.62
N VAL A 123 12.56 -4.07 7.99
CA VAL A 123 11.96 -5.02 7.04
C VAL A 123 10.92 -5.89 7.73
N SER A 124 11.17 -6.32 8.96
CA SER A 124 10.20 -7.12 9.73
C SER A 124 8.91 -6.35 10.04
N VAL A 125 9.04 -5.11 10.50
CA VAL A 125 7.90 -4.23 10.81
C VAL A 125 7.12 -3.92 9.53
N PHE A 126 7.82 -3.64 8.43
CA PHE A 126 7.22 -3.43 7.13
C PHE A 126 6.41 -4.63 6.65
N MET A 127 6.97 -5.84 6.74
CA MET A 127 6.28 -7.07 6.36
C MET A 127 5.00 -7.30 7.19
N THR A 128 5.08 -7.05 8.50
CA THR A 128 3.93 -7.12 9.40
C THR A 128 2.88 -6.07 9.05
N ALA A 129 3.30 -4.84 8.76
CA ALA A 129 2.40 -3.75 8.38
C ALA A 129 1.67 -4.04 7.07
N ILE A 130 2.37 -4.57 6.05
CA ILE A 130 1.74 -5.01 4.80
C ILE A 130 0.76 -6.15 5.06
N GLY A 131 1.16 -7.16 5.83
CA GLY A 131 0.27 -8.26 6.21
C GLY A 131 -0.99 -7.79 6.94
N ALA A 132 -0.84 -6.84 7.87
CA ALA A 132 -1.95 -6.21 8.57
C ALA A 132 -2.83 -5.40 7.61
N GLY A 133 -2.23 -4.71 6.64
CA GLY A 133 -2.94 -4.03 5.55
C GLY A 133 -3.80 -4.99 4.74
N PHE A 134 -3.29 -6.17 4.38
CA PHE A 134 -4.08 -7.18 3.66
C PHE A 134 -5.23 -7.75 4.50
N ILE A 135 -5.07 -7.86 5.82
CA ILE A 135 -6.17 -8.20 6.72
C ILE A 135 -7.21 -7.07 6.74
N TYR A 136 -6.78 -5.83 6.97
CA TYR A 136 -7.65 -4.67 7.09
C TYR A 136 -8.45 -4.40 5.80
N PHE A 137 -7.78 -4.50 4.65
CA PHE A 137 -8.43 -4.30 3.36
C PHE A 137 -9.11 -5.56 2.82
N ASP A 138 -9.20 -6.69 3.53
CA ASP A 138 -9.79 -7.93 2.99
C ASP A 138 -9.25 -8.31 1.60
N ILE A 139 -7.92 -8.34 1.46
CA ILE A 139 -7.22 -8.75 0.23
C ILE A 139 -6.59 -10.11 0.47
N ALA A 140 -7.07 -11.13 -0.25
CA ALA A 140 -6.53 -12.49 -0.12
C ALA A 140 -5.79 -12.98 -1.37
N ASP A 141 -6.01 -12.33 -2.52
CA ASP A 141 -5.37 -12.66 -3.79
C ASP A 141 -5.08 -11.39 -4.62
N VAL A 142 -4.25 -11.55 -5.65
CA VAL A 142 -3.87 -10.48 -6.60
C VAL A 142 -5.11 -9.91 -7.29
N GLU A 143 -6.11 -10.74 -7.51
CA GLU A 143 -7.35 -10.33 -8.14
C GLU A 143 -8.21 -9.43 -7.23
N ASP A 144 -8.27 -9.70 -5.93
CA ASP A 144 -8.97 -8.82 -4.97
C ASP A 144 -8.28 -7.46 -4.91
N LEU A 145 -6.95 -7.45 -4.96
CA LEU A 145 -6.16 -6.23 -5.04
C LEU A 145 -6.45 -5.47 -6.33
N ARG A 146 -6.46 -6.17 -7.48
CA ARG A 146 -6.76 -5.56 -8.78
C ARG A 146 -8.17 -4.97 -8.83
N GLU A 147 -9.16 -5.69 -8.27
CA GLU A 147 -10.53 -5.20 -8.18
C GLU A 147 -10.64 -3.99 -7.27
N LYS A 148 -9.98 -4.00 -6.11
CA LYS A 148 -9.94 -2.83 -5.20
C LYS A 148 -9.24 -1.64 -5.81
N VAL A 149 -8.12 -1.84 -6.50
CA VAL A 149 -7.42 -0.79 -7.23
C VAL A 149 -8.31 -0.24 -8.34
N ARG A 150 -8.97 -1.10 -9.11
CA ARG A 150 -9.89 -0.67 -10.17
C ARG A 150 -11.09 0.12 -9.62
N ARG A 151 -11.64 -0.29 -8.49
CA ARG A 151 -12.72 0.43 -7.79
C ARG A 151 -12.24 1.75 -7.18
N GLY A 152 -11.02 1.80 -6.65
CA GLY A 152 -10.46 2.98 -5.97
C GLY A 152 -9.86 4.03 -6.90
N VAL A 153 -9.40 3.63 -8.09
CA VAL A 153 -8.80 4.52 -9.10
C VAL A 153 -9.86 5.11 -10.04
N GLY A 154 -11.17 4.83 -9.83
CA GLY A 154 -12.22 5.36 -10.70
C GLY A 154 -12.21 4.80 -12.14
N PHE A 155 -11.26 3.92 -12.47
CA PHE A 155 -11.11 3.30 -13.78
C PHE A 155 -12.16 2.20 -14.01
N ASP A 156 -13.43 2.57 -13.92
CA ASP A 156 -14.44 1.87 -14.67
C ASP A 156 -14.22 2.19 -16.14
N VAL A 157 -13.43 1.35 -16.81
CA VAL A 157 -13.19 1.37 -18.27
C VAL A 157 -14.51 1.41 -19.08
N TYR A 158 -15.67 1.20 -18.45
CA TYR A 158 -16.97 1.20 -19.10
C TYR A 158 -17.98 2.25 -18.59
N GLY A 159 -17.64 3.15 -17.67
CA GLY A 159 -18.57 4.22 -17.33
C GLY A 159 -18.21 5.08 -16.13
N GLY A 160 -17.78 6.31 -16.38
CA GLY A 160 -17.83 7.36 -15.37
C GLY A 160 -16.77 8.42 -15.58
N GLU A 161 -17.16 9.53 -16.20
CA GLU A 161 -16.45 10.80 -16.17
C GLU A 161 -16.30 11.24 -14.70
N SER A 162 -15.20 10.84 -14.06
CA SER A 162 -14.88 11.26 -12.71
C SER A 162 -14.18 12.62 -12.80
N GLU A 163 -14.74 13.65 -12.16
CA GLU A 163 -14.11 14.97 -12.03
C GLU A 163 -12.66 14.85 -11.50
N ALA A 164 -12.38 13.83 -10.68
CA ALA A 164 -11.03 13.55 -10.19
C ALA A 164 -10.05 13.12 -11.29
N ASP A 165 -10.51 12.48 -12.36
CA ASP A 165 -9.64 12.08 -13.49
C ASP A 165 -9.27 13.32 -14.31
N GLN A 166 -10.20 14.26 -14.49
CA GLN A 166 -9.92 15.54 -15.16
C GLN A 166 -9.02 16.45 -14.31
N GLU A 167 -9.20 16.47 -12.99
CA GLU A 167 -8.33 17.20 -12.07
C GLU A 167 -6.90 16.62 -12.07
N LEU A 168 -6.78 15.29 -12.11
CA LEU A 168 -5.49 14.62 -12.20
C LEU A 168 -4.81 14.87 -13.55
N GLU A 169 -5.56 14.79 -14.65
CA GLU A 169 -5.05 15.11 -15.99
C GLU A 169 -4.58 16.57 -16.08
N ASN A 170 -5.35 17.53 -15.55
CA ASN A 170 -4.96 18.93 -15.53
C ASN A 170 -3.73 19.18 -14.65
N TRP A 171 -3.62 18.52 -13.48
CA TRP A 171 -2.45 18.64 -12.62
C TRP A 171 -1.19 18.01 -13.25
N VAL A 172 -1.32 16.84 -13.88
CA VAL A 172 -0.22 16.20 -14.61
C VAL A 172 0.18 17.04 -15.83
N ALA A 173 -0.78 17.60 -16.56
CA ALA A 173 -0.52 18.52 -17.66
C ALA A 173 0.16 19.80 -17.17
N GLU A 174 -0.22 20.35 -16.02
CA GLU A 174 0.44 21.51 -15.42
C GLU A 174 1.89 21.22 -15.05
N ILE A 175 2.16 20.04 -14.47
CA ILE A 175 3.53 19.63 -14.12
C ILE A 175 4.38 19.36 -15.35
N LEU A 176 3.83 18.70 -16.38
CA LEU A 176 4.55 18.38 -17.61
C LEU A 176 4.73 19.59 -18.53
N SER A 177 3.81 20.54 -18.49
CA SER A 177 3.90 21.81 -19.22
C SER A 177 4.83 22.83 -18.53
N ARG A 178 5.13 22.62 -17.23
CA ARG A 178 6.16 23.37 -16.51
C ARG A 178 7.54 22.94 -17.01
N LYS A 179 7.96 23.58 -18.11
CA LYS A 179 9.19 23.33 -18.87
C LYS A 179 10.49 23.70 -18.10
N ASP A 180 10.39 24.31 -16.91
CA ASP A 180 11.55 24.77 -16.13
C ASP A 180 11.67 24.00 -14.81
N GLY A 181 12.88 23.50 -14.56
CA GLY A 181 13.20 22.52 -13.51
C GLY A 181 12.89 22.91 -12.07
N TYR A 182 12.99 21.91 -11.20
CA TYR A 182 12.78 21.83 -9.74
C TYR A 182 13.25 22.99 -8.82
N GLY A 183 13.76 24.11 -9.33
CA GLY A 183 14.30 25.23 -8.57
C GLY A 183 13.26 26.13 -7.90
N ASN A 184 12.14 26.45 -8.56
CA ASN A 184 11.25 27.55 -8.12
C ASN A 184 10.13 27.15 -7.14
N ILE A 185 9.96 25.86 -6.83
CA ILE A 185 8.87 25.39 -5.96
C ILE A 185 9.10 25.80 -4.50
N LYS A 186 10.36 25.84 -4.07
CA LYS A 186 10.70 26.22 -2.69
C LYS A 186 10.44 27.69 -2.44
N ASP A 187 10.77 28.55 -3.40
CA ASP A 187 10.60 29.99 -3.28
C ASP A 187 9.11 30.37 -3.27
N GLU A 188 8.29 29.69 -4.07
CA GLU A 188 6.83 29.92 -4.07
C GLU A 188 6.15 29.45 -2.77
N ILE A 189 6.62 28.36 -2.16
CA ILE A 189 6.13 27.89 -0.86
C ILE A 189 6.51 28.90 0.24
N VAL A 190 7.72 29.44 0.20
CA VAL A 190 8.20 30.45 1.14
C VAL A 190 7.42 31.76 1.00
N ASP A 191 7.13 32.19 -0.23
CA ASP A 191 6.33 33.38 -0.49
C ASP A 191 4.88 33.23 0.00
N LYS A 192 4.23 32.09 -0.24
CA LYS A 192 2.87 31.82 0.26
C LYS A 192 2.81 31.75 1.79
N LEU A 193 3.83 31.23 2.44
CA LEU A 193 3.93 31.23 3.91
C LEU A 193 4.04 32.66 4.47
N MET A 194 4.89 33.50 3.87
CA MET A 194 5.01 34.91 4.28
C MET A 194 3.71 35.69 4.05
N GLU A 195 2.95 35.38 3.00
CA GLU A 195 1.66 36.02 2.75
C GLU A 195 0.60 35.61 3.78
N MET A 196 0.56 34.33 4.18
CA MET A 196 -0.34 33.87 5.23
C MET A 196 0.00 34.49 6.59
N GLU A 197 1.28 34.60 6.94
CA GLU A 197 1.72 35.23 8.19
C GLU A 197 1.29 36.71 8.25
N LYS A 198 1.44 37.46 7.14
CA LYS A 198 0.97 38.85 7.05
C LYS A 198 -0.56 38.95 7.18
N LYS A 199 -1.31 38.02 6.60
CA LYS A 199 -2.78 37.98 6.74
C LYS A 199 -3.20 37.63 8.16
N GLU A 200 -2.45 36.77 8.86
CA GLU A 200 -2.70 36.44 10.26
C GLU A 200 -2.37 37.63 11.18
N GLN A 201 -1.26 38.33 10.95
CA GLN A 201 -0.94 39.57 11.69
C GLN A 201 -1.98 40.66 11.46
N ALA A 202 -2.39 40.90 10.19
CA ALA A 202 -3.44 41.88 9.88
C ALA A 202 -4.80 41.52 10.52
N LYS A 203 -5.13 40.21 10.60
CA LYS A 203 -6.33 39.74 11.31
C LYS A 203 -6.19 39.88 12.83
N ALA A 204 -5.01 39.61 13.38
CA ALA A 204 -4.74 39.79 14.81
C ALA A 204 -4.83 41.26 15.23
N ASP A 205 -4.28 42.17 14.41
CA ASP A 205 -4.36 43.62 14.62
C ASP A 205 -5.80 44.14 14.49
N ALA A 206 -6.54 43.67 13.49
CA ALA A 206 -7.96 43.99 13.34
C ALA A 206 -8.78 43.49 14.55
N ASN A 207 -8.48 42.30 15.07
CA ASN A 207 -9.17 41.74 16.23
C ASN A 207 -8.80 42.47 17.54
N ALA A 208 -7.55 42.92 17.69
CA ALA A 208 -7.09 43.73 18.82
C ALA A 208 -7.74 45.13 18.86
N LEU A 209 -8.08 45.70 17.70
CA LEU A 209 -8.80 46.97 17.58
C LEU A 209 -10.30 46.84 17.90
N VAL A 210 -10.91 45.68 17.64
CA VAL A 210 -12.32 45.41 17.98
C VAL A 210 -12.49 45.13 19.48
N GLY A 211 -11.50 44.51 20.14
CA GLY A 211 -11.54 44.23 21.59
C GLY A 211 -11.30 45.43 22.53
N ARG A 212 -11.15 46.65 22.00
CA ARG A 212 -10.85 47.87 22.77
C ARG A 212 -11.98 48.91 22.76
N LYS A 213 -13.17 48.53 22.29
CA LYS A 213 -14.40 49.34 22.34
C LYS A 213 -15.37 48.81 23.39
#